data_AF-A0A661CIQ6-F1
#
_entry.id   AF-A0A661CIQ6-F1
#
_cell.length_a   1.000
_cell.length_b   1.000
_cell.length_c   1.000
_cell.angle_alpha   90.00
_cell.angle_beta   90.00
_cell.angle_gamma   90.00
#
_symmetry.space_group_name_H-M   'P 1'
#
loop_
_entity.id
_entity.type
_entity.pdbx_description
1 polymer ?
#
loop_
_entity_poly.entity_id
_entity_poly.type
_entity_poly.pdbx_seq_one_letter_code
_entity_poly.pdbx_strand_id
1 'polypeptide(L)'
;MNFPSTGEVSDFYPGFGEFETETYRVDTMLGTTKFGLICGSLPGALGMTLGIASVEGIIGNEILMERTLGYFPRRRLLVLS
;
A
#
# COMPACT_ATOMS: atom_id res chain seq x y z
N MET A 1 5.11 -4.98 17.44
CA MET A 1 6.31 -4.65 16.65
C MET A 1 6.31 -3.13 16.51
N ASN A 2 7.40 -2.45 16.86
CA ASN A 2 7.48 -1.01 16.71
C ASN A 2 8.16 -0.71 15.37
N PHE A 3 7.42 -0.09 14.45
CA PHE A 3 7.98 0.43 13.20
C PHE A 3 8.47 1.88 13.41
N PRO A 4 9.57 2.32 12.76
CA PRO A 4 9.99 3.72 12.83
C PRO A 4 8.92 4.64 12.26
N SER A 5 8.48 5.64 13.03
CA SER A 5 7.57 6.67 12.51
C SER A 5 8.27 7.50 11.43
N THR A 6 7.53 7.80 10.37
CA THR A 6 7.93 8.71 9.28
C THR A 6 7.14 10.01 9.28
N GLY A 7 6.30 10.22 10.30
CA GLY A 7 5.43 11.38 10.46
C GLY A 7 4.03 11.18 9.89
N GLU A 8 3.27 12.26 9.82
CA GLU A 8 1.91 12.28 9.30
C GLU A 8 1.89 12.68 7.83
N VAL A 9 1.02 12.06 7.04
CA VAL A 9 0.85 12.33 5.62
C VAL A 9 -0.64 12.58 5.32
N SER A 10 -0.89 13.58 4.48
CA SER A 10 -2.19 13.81 3.86
C SER A 10 -2.31 12.98 2.58
N ASP A 11 -3.40 12.21 2.48
CA ASP A 11 -3.68 11.30 1.36
C ASP A 11 -5.16 11.43 0.94
N PHE A 12 -5.51 10.84 -0.20
CA PHE A 12 -6.83 10.94 -0.80
C PHE A 12 -7.31 9.59 -1.33
N TYR A 13 -8.54 9.22 -0.98
CA TYR A 13 -9.20 8.04 -1.55
C TYR A 13 -10.49 8.44 -2.30
N PRO A 14 -10.64 8.08 -3.59
CA PRO A 14 -11.86 8.37 -4.36
C PRO A 14 -13.12 7.85 -3.66
N GLY A 15 -14.09 8.74 -3.40
CA GLY A 15 -15.34 8.42 -2.71
C GLY A 15 -15.29 8.57 -1.18
N PHE A 16 -14.10 8.70 -0.59
CA PHE A 16 -13.94 9.06 0.83
C PHE A 16 -13.51 10.53 0.99
N GLY A 17 -12.59 10.99 0.15
CA GLY A 17 -12.01 12.33 0.23
C GLY A 17 -10.59 12.32 0.79
N GLU A 18 -10.13 13.50 1.22
CA GLU A 18 -8.84 13.70 1.88
C GLU A 18 -8.86 13.18 3.32
N PHE A 19 -7.74 12.67 3.79
CA PHE A 19 -7.53 12.26 5.17
C PHE A 19 -6.07 12.37 5.55
N GLU A 20 -5.80 12.37 6.85
CA GLU A 20 -4.45 12.34 7.41
C GLU A 20 -4.22 11.00 8.12
N THR A 21 -3.00 10.50 8.06
CA THR A 21 -2.62 9.25 8.72
C THR A 21 -1.17 9.28 9.17
N GLU A 22 -0.91 8.71 10.34
CA GLU A 22 0.45 8.43 10.77
C GLU A 22 1.07 7.36 9.88
N THR A 23 2.30 7.61 9.45
CA THR A 23 3.05 6.71 8.59
C THR A 23 4.27 6.15 9.29
N TYR A 24 4.64 4.95 8.88
CA TYR A 24 5.71 4.18 9.46
C TYR A 24 6.52 3.49 8.37
N ARG A 25 7.83 3.38 8.57
CA ARG A 25 8.70 2.61 7.68
C ARG A 25 8.58 1.12 7.99
N VAL A 26 8.12 0.35 7.01
CA VAL A 26 7.89 -1.09 7.15
C VAL A 26 8.75 -1.85 6.15
N ASP A 27 9.66 -2.66 6.68
CA ASP A 27 10.38 -3.64 5.86
C ASP A 27 9.46 -4.82 5.56
N THR A 28 9.18 -5.04 4.28
CA THR A 28 8.28 -6.08 3.79
C THR A 28 8.90 -6.87 2.65
N MET A 29 8.24 -7.97 2.27
CA MET A 29 8.62 -8.81 1.15
C MET A 29 7.41 -9.13 0.28
N LEU A 30 7.57 -8.98 -1.04
CA LEU A 30 6.64 -9.52 -2.04
C LEU A 30 7.37 -10.61 -2.82
N GLY A 31 6.98 -11.86 -2.60
CA GLY A 31 7.73 -13.01 -3.10
C GLY A 31 9.15 -13.03 -2.52
N THR A 32 10.15 -12.98 -3.39
CA THR A 32 11.57 -12.94 -3.00
C THR A 32 12.16 -11.53 -2.92
N THR A 33 11.37 -10.51 -3.25
CA THR A 33 11.85 -9.12 -3.35
C THR A 33 11.55 -8.38 -2.05
N LYS A 34 12.58 -7.75 -1.47
CA LYS A 34 12.47 -6.92 -0.27
C LYS A 34 12.12 -5.49 -0.63
N PHE A 35 11.28 -4.87 0.20
CA PHE A 35 10.89 -3.47 0.08
C PHE A 35 10.93 -2.80 1.45
N GLY A 36 11.40 -1.56 1.50
CA GLY A 36 11.19 -0.69 2.65
C GLY A 36 10.12 0.32 2.28
N LEU A 37 8.87 0.04 2.66
CA LEU A 37 7.68 0.81 2.30
C LEU A 37 7.35 1.85 3.38
N ILE A 38 6.64 2.90 2.99
CA ILE A 38 6.01 3.82 3.95
C ILE A 38 4.53 3.45 4.04
N CYS A 39 4.12 2.92 5.18
CA CYS A 39 2.76 2.43 5.40
C CYS A 39 2.02 3.31 6.39
N GLY A 40 0.78 3.68 6.07
CA GLY A 40 -0.17 4.30 6.99
C GLY A 40 -1.34 3.36 7.30
N SER A 41 -2.21 3.79 8.21
CA SER A 41 -3.48 3.10 8.46
C SER A 41 -4.61 3.80 7.73
N LEU A 42 -5.47 3.02 7.06
CA LEU A 42 -6.68 3.56 6.46
C LEU A 42 -7.64 4.02 7.57
N PRO A 43 -8.31 5.19 7.42
CA PRO A 43 -9.33 5.63 8.36
C PRO A 43 -10.40 4.57 8.58
N GLY A 44 -10.92 4.44 9.81
CA GLY A 44 -11.77 3.31 10.20
C GLY A 44 -12.94 3.01 9.24
N ALA A 45 -13.67 4.02 8.78
CA ALA A 45 -14.76 3.85 7.82
C ALA A 45 -14.28 3.33 6.45
N LEU A 46 -13.15 3.84 5.95
CA LEU A 46 -12.55 3.40 4.70
C LEU A 46 -12.01 1.97 4.82
N GLY A 47 -11.28 1.68 5.90
CA GLY A 47 -10.76 0.33 6.20
C GLY A 47 -11.87 -0.71 6.33
N MET A 48 -12.97 -0.39 7.05
CA MET A 48 -14.13 -1.28 7.17
C MET A 48 -14.78 -1.58 5.81
N THR A 49 -14.94 -0.57 4.96
CA THR A 49 -15.57 -0.73 3.63
C THR A 49 -14.73 -1.64 2.73
N LEU A 50 -13.42 -1.48 2.74
CA LEU A 50 -12.49 -2.34 2.00
C LEU A 50 -12.44 -3.76 2.57
N GLY A 51 -12.53 -3.91 3.89
CA GLY A 51 -12.63 -5.23 4.53
C GLY A 51 -13.85 -6.03 4.07
N ILE A 52 -15.01 -5.38 3.86
CA ILE A 52 -16.21 -6.03 3.28
C ILE A 52 -15.93 -6.55 1.87
N ALA A 53 -15.10 -5.84 1.10
CA ALA A 53 -14.65 -6.27 -0.23
C ALA A 53 -13.52 -7.31 -0.19
N SER A 54 -13.20 -7.88 0.98
CA SER A 54 -12.09 -8.82 1.20
C SER A 54 -10.72 -8.23 0.83
N VAL A 55 -10.54 -6.92 1.00
CA VAL A 55 -9.26 -6.23 0.85
C VAL A 55 -8.62 -6.08 2.23
N GLU A 56 -7.44 -6.67 2.39
CA GLU A 56 -6.66 -6.59 3.64
C GLU A 56 -5.79 -5.32 3.72
N GLY A 57 -5.51 -4.70 2.57
CA GLY A 57 -4.70 -3.50 2.49
C GLY A 57 -4.52 -3.04 1.04
N ILE A 58 -3.92 -1.86 0.90
CA ILE A 58 -3.59 -1.26 -0.39
C ILE A 58 -2.08 -1.22 -0.51
N ILE A 59 -1.54 -1.73 -1.63
CA ILE A 59 -0.13 -1.56 -1.97
C ILE A 59 -0.03 -0.33 -2.88
N GLY A 60 0.70 0.68 -2.41
CA GLY A 60 0.96 1.90 -3.17
C GLY A 60 1.85 1.64 -4.39
N ASN A 61 1.91 2.62 -5.29
CA ASN A 61 2.74 2.53 -6.51
C ASN A 61 4.26 2.61 -6.26
N GLU A 62 4.69 2.89 -5.02
CA GLU A 62 6.12 2.91 -4.65
C GLU A 62 6.83 1.58 -4.96
N ILE A 63 6.11 0.45 -4.94
CA ILE A 63 6.67 -0.86 -5.34
C ILE A 63 7.04 -0.95 -6.83
N LEU A 64 6.60 0.02 -7.64
CA LEU A 64 6.82 0.07 -9.09
C LEU A 64 7.99 0.99 -9.47
N MET A 65 8.46 1.83 -8.54
CA MET A 65 9.51 2.79 -8.83
C MET A 65 10.84 2.10 -9.13
N GLU A 66 11.58 2.62 -10.12
CA GLU A 66 12.91 2.14 -10.53
C GLU A 66 12.97 0.66 -10.95
N ARG A 67 11.84 0.11 -11.40
CA ARG A 67 11.71 -1.30 -11.80
C ARG A 67 11.06 -1.43 -13.18
N THR A 68 11.36 -2.55 -13.85
CA THR A 68 10.58 -2.95 -15.02
C THR A 68 9.33 -3.70 -14.55
N LEU A 69 8.16 -3.23 -15.00
CA LEU A 69 6.87 -3.85 -14.72
C LEU A 69 6.41 -4.69 -15.91
N GLY A 70 5.92 -5.89 -15.66
CA GLY A 70 5.10 -6.65 -16.60
C GLY A 70 3.66 -6.79 -16.12
N TYR A 71 2.68 -6.24 -16.86
CA TYR A 71 1.25 -6.44 -16.56
C TYR A 71 0.60 -7.36 -17.59
N PHE A 72 0.17 -8.55 -17.17
CA PHE A 72 -0.44 -9.56 -18.01
C PHE A 72 -1.86 -9.92 -17.51
N PRO A 73 -2.88 -9.08 -17.74
CA PRO A 73 -4.22 -9.25 -17.16
C PRO A 73 -4.90 -10.56 -17.58
N ARG A 74 -4.70 -11.00 -18.83
CA ARG A 74 -5.24 -12.28 -19.33
C ARG A 74 -4.69 -13.49 -18.56
N ARG A 75 -3.50 -13.35 -17.96
CA ARG A 75 -2.86 -14.37 -17.12
C ARG A 75 -3.02 -14.09 -15.63
N ARG A 76 -3.64 -12.97 -15.26
CA ARG A 76 -3.74 -12.48 -13.87
C ARG A 76 -2.36 -12.36 -13.20
N LEU A 77 -1.37 -11.85 -13.93
CA LEU A 77 0.01 -11.71 -13.44
C LEU A 77 0.48 -10.26 -13.46
N LEU A 78 1.15 -9.87 -12.38
CA LEU A 78 1.98 -8.69 -12.26
C LEU A 78 3.41 -9.15 -11.98
N VAL A 79 4.37 -8.70 -12.79
CA VAL A 79 5.79 -9.04 -12.66
C VAL A 79 6.55 -7.79 -12.24
N LEU A 80 7.35 -7.91 -11.17
CA LEU A 80 8.26 -6.89 -10.66
C LEU A 80 9.70 -7.42 -10.82
N SER A 81 10.55 -6.74 -11.60
CA SER A 81 11.99 -7.06 -11.73
C SER A 81 12.84 -6.20 -10.81
#